data_AF-A0A174SMH5-F1
#
_entry.id   AF-A0A174SMH5-F1
#
_cell.length_a   1.000
_cell.length_b   1.000
_cell.length_c   1.000
_cell.angle_alpha   90.00
_cell.angle_beta   90.00
_cell.angle_gamma   90.00
#
_symmetry.space_group_name_H-M   'P 1'
#
loop_
_entity.id
_entity.type
_entity.pdbx_description
1 polymer ?
#
loop_
_entity_poly.entity_id
_entity_poly.type
_entity_poly.pdbx_seq_one_letter_code
_entity_poly.pdbx_strand_id
1 'polypeptide(L)' 'MAQIFRVERTKNFTVMSNHHFKNKNLTLKAKGLLSLMLSLKYQAEQNRKTAENEVQKLKKG' A
#
# COMPACT_ATOMS: atom_id res chain seq x y z
N MET A 1 -9.09 -8.16 -26.56
CA MET A 1 -7.80 -7.68 -26.00
C MET A 1 -8.11 -6.78 -24.83
N ALA A 2 -7.60 -7.07 -23.63
CA ALA A 2 -7.92 -6.29 -22.45
C ALA A 2 -7.09 -5.00 -22.43
N GLN A 3 -7.75 -3.84 -22.40
CA GLN A 3 -7.08 -2.54 -22.31
C GLN A 3 -6.47 -2.39 -20.91
N ILE A 4 -5.14 -2.38 -20.83
CA ILE A 4 -4.41 -2.19 -19.57
C ILE A 4 -4.26 -0.69 -19.33
N PHE A 5 -5.04 -0.14 -18.42
CA PHE A 5 -4.83 1.23 -17.94
C PHE A 5 -3.76 1.23 -16.84
N ARG A 6 -2.66 1.95 -17.10
CA ARG A 6 -1.62 2.22 -16.10
C ARG A 6 -1.99 3.50 -15.36
N VAL A 7 -2.53 3.36 -14.16
CA VAL A 7 -2.75 4.49 -13.25
C VAL A 7 -1.44 4.76 -12.53
N GLU A 8 -0.95 6.00 -12.63
CA GLU A 8 0.18 6.43 -11.79
C GLU A 8 -0.26 6.44 -10.33
N ARG A 9 0.34 5.51 -9.61
CA ARG A 9 0.18 5.24 -8.20
C ARG A 9 0.98 6.31 -7.43
N THR A 10 0.50 7.56 -7.41
CA THR A 10 1.26 8.70 -6.83
C THR A 10 1.01 8.93 -5.34
N LYS A 11 -0.23 8.96 -4.85
CA LYS A 11 -0.56 9.05 -3.40
C LYS A 11 -1.93 8.41 -3.07
N ASN A 12 -2.11 7.95 -1.83
CA ASN A 12 -3.41 7.52 -1.25
C ASN A 12 -4.10 6.30 -1.88
N PHE A 13 -3.36 5.39 -2.49
CA PHE A 13 -3.90 4.12 -2.98
C PHE A 13 -3.20 2.97 -2.26
N THR A 14 -3.89 1.84 -2.16
CA THR A 14 -3.31 0.60 -1.64
C THR A 14 -3.36 -0.47 -2.71
N VAL A 15 -2.23 -1.12 -2.91
CA VAL A 15 -2.11 -2.22 -3.86
C VAL A 15 -2.52 -3.49 -3.16
N MET A 16 -3.61 -4.10 -3.63
CA MET A 16 -4.02 -5.43 -3.20
C MET A 16 -3.81 -6.42 -4.35
N SER A 17 -3.30 -7.61 -4.04
CA SER A 17 -3.16 -8.68 -5.04
C SER A 17 -4.51 -9.03 -5.67
N ASN A 18 -4.53 -9.21 -7.00
CA ASN A 18 -5.74 -9.53 -7.75
C ASN A 18 -6.45 -10.81 -7.27
N HIS A 19 -5.70 -11.76 -6.70
CA HIS A 19 -6.27 -12.96 -6.09
C HIS A 19 -7.30 -12.62 -5.00
N HIS A 20 -7.00 -11.68 -4.11
CA HIS A 20 -7.92 -11.28 -3.03
C HIS A 20 -9.18 -10.59 -3.59
N PHE A 21 -9.03 -9.78 -4.64
CA PHE A 21 -10.15 -9.11 -5.29
C PHE A 21 -11.06 -10.08 -6.04
N LYS A 22 -10.49 -11.10 -6.70
CA LYS A 22 -11.23 -12.10 -7.48
C LYS A 22 -11.84 -13.23 -6.64
N ASN A 23 -11.44 -13.35 -5.37
CA ASN A 23 -12.01 -14.35 -4.47
C ASN A 23 -13.51 -14.07 -4.22
N LYS A 24 -14.37 -15.02 -4.60
CA LYS A 24 -15.83 -14.96 -4.42
C LYS A 24 -16.26 -15.25 -2.98
N ASN A 25 -15.42 -15.96 -2.21
CA ASN A 25 -15.68 -16.30 -0.82
C ASN A 25 -15.35 -15.13 0.13
N LEU A 26 -14.62 -14.11 -0.35
CA LEU A 26 -14.39 -12.88 0.42
C LEU A 26 -15.56 -11.91 0.24
N THR A 27 -16.19 -11.55 1.34
CA THR A 27 -17.23 -10.52 1.36
C THR A 27 -16.63 -9.14 1.06
N LEU A 28 -17.47 -8.21 0.58
CA LEU A 28 -17.04 -6.83 0.35
C LEU A 28 -16.50 -6.16 1.63
N LYS A 29 -17.09 -6.47 2.79
CA LYS A 29 -16.61 -6.01 4.11
C LYS A 29 -15.20 -6.51 4.40
N ALA A 30 -14.94 -7.79 4.18
CA ALA A 30 -13.60 -8.37 4.37
C ALA A 30 -12.56 -7.74 3.42
N LYS A 31 -12.93 -7.50 2.15
CA LYS A 31 -12.07 -6.80 1.19
C LYS A 31 -11.76 -5.37 1.64
N GLY A 32 -12.76 -4.65 2.16
CA GLY A 32 -12.58 -3.31 2.71
C GLY A 32 -11.61 -3.29 3.90
N LEU A 33 -11.78 -4.21 4.85
CA LEU A 33 -10.90 -4.34 6.01
C LEU A 33 -9.45 -4.67 5.60
N LEU A 34 -9.28 -5.62 4.67
CA LEU A 34 -7.96 -5.99 4.16
C LEU A 34 -7.27 -4.81 3.47
N SER A 35 -8.03 -4.01 2.70
CA SER A 35 -7.51 -2.79 2.08
C SER A 35 -6.98 -1.81 3.13
N LEU A 36 -7.74 -1.60 4.22
CA LEU A 36 -7.32 -0.72 5.32
C LEU A 36 -6.06 -1.25 6.02
N MET A 37 -6.00 -2.54 6.37
CA MET A 37 -4.84 -3.14 7.02
C MET A 37 -3.56 -2.98 6.19
N LEU A 38 -3.65 -3.18 4.87
CA LEU A 38 -2.52 -3.01 3.96
C LEU A 38 -2.08 -1.54 3.85
N SER A 39 -3.03 -0.59 3.84
CA SER A 39 -2.73 0.85 3.86
C SER A 39 -1.93 1.25 5.11
N LEU A 40 -2.35 0.76 6.28
CA LEU A 40 -1.72 1.06 7.56
C LEU A 40 -0.28 0.52 7.60
N LYS A 41 -0.06 -0.70 7.12
CA LYS A 41 1.28 -1.29 7.01
C LYS A 41 2.18 -0.46 6.09
N TYR A 42 1.67 -0.06 4.93
CA TYR A 42 2.43 0.78 4.00
C TYR A 42 2.81 2.12 4.63
N GLN A 43 1.86 2.79 5.30
CA GLN A 43 2.10 4.06 5.98
C GLN A 43 3.18 3.92 7.08
N ALA A 44 3.11 2.87 7.89
CA ALA A 44 4.11 2.60 8.91
C ALA A 44 5.51 2.38 8.31
N GLU A 45 5.60 1.64 7.20
CA GLU A 45 6.87 1.43 6.49
C GLU A 45 7.45 2.72 5.90
N GLN A 46 6.61 3.59 5.34
CA GLN A 46 7.04 4.90 4.84
C GLN A 46 7.56 5.77 5.98
N ASN A 47 6.81 5.84 7.09
CA ASN A 47 7.22 6.62 8.26
C ASN A 47 8.57 6.14 8.81
N ARG A 48 8.79 4.82 8.88
CA ARG A 48 10.06 4.24 9.30
C ARG A 48 11.21 4.68 8.39
N LYS A 49 11.04 4.58 7.07
CA LYS A 49 12.07 5.01 6.10
C LYS A 49 12.40 6.49 6.23
N THR A 50 11.38 7.33 6.42
CA THR A 50 11.58 8.77 6.65
C THR A 50 12.42 9.02 7.90
N ALA A 51 12.10 8.38 9.02
CA ALA A 51 12.86 8.49 10.26
C ALA A 51 14.32 8.00 10.10
N GLU A 52 14.53 6.85 9.44
CA GLU A 52 15.87 6.32 9.15
C GLU A 52 16.70 7.30 8.30
N ASN A 53 16.08 7.93 7.29
CA ASN A 53 16.73 8.92 6.45
C ASN A 53 17.10 10.19 7.22
N GLU A 54 16.27 10.64 8.15
CA GLU A 54 16.54 11.79 9.00
C GLU A 54 17.70 11.51 9.97
N VAL A 55 17.71 10.35 10.62
CA VAL A 55 18.82 9.92 11.48
C VAL A 55 20.13 9.81 10.68
N GLN A 56 20.08 9.29 9.45
CA GLN A 56 21.27 9.23 8.59
C GLN A 56 21.81 10.61 8.21
N LYS A 57 20.94 11.61 8.01
CA LYS A 57 21.37 12.99 7.73
C LYS A 57 22.11 13.60 8.92
N LEU A 58 21.61 13.37 10.14
CA LEU A 58 22.23 13.86 11.38
C LEU A 58 23.57 13.19 11.68
N LYS A 59 23.78 11.94 11.27
CA LYS A 59 25.05 11.22 11.45
C LYS A 59 26.11 11.59 10.40
N LYS A 60 25.73 12.28 9.33
CA LYS A 60 26.61 12.65 8.20
C LYS A 60 27.06 14.12 8.25
N GLY A 61 26.51 14.92 9.16
CA GLY A 61 26.97 16.28 9.47
C GLY A 61 27.76 16.28 10.77
#